data_AF-A0A6N3B8Q7-F1
#
_entry.id   AF-A0A6N3B8Q7-F1
#
_cell.length_a   1.000
_cell.length_b   1.000
_cell.length_c   1.000
_cell.angle_alpha   90.00
_cell.angle_beta   90.00
_cell.angle_gamma   90.00
#
_symmetry.space_group_name_H-M   'P 1'
#
loop_
_entity.id
_entity.type
_entity.pdbx_description
1 polymer ?
#
loop_
_entity_poly.entity_id
_entity_poly.type
_entity_poly.pdbx_seq_one_letter_code
_entity_poly.pdbx_strand_id
1 'polypeptide(L)'
;MTKEEMFKEMEKMAPVLERNGVDIVLGKRIPGSFTRGYFFNEEAGLWEVYSCGERNEYFVRKQTGSEQEAVEKLYRMAKYEYESALRHLERERQRKERMQNGQK
;
A
#
# COMPACT_ATOMS: atom_id res chain seq x y z
N MET A 1 5.40 10.82 -13.31
CA MET A 1 4.07 11.10 -12.74
C MET A 1 4.23 12.20 -11.71
N THR A 2 3.26 13.11 -11.65
CA THR A 2 3.20 14.11 -10.58
C THR A 2 2.75 13.48 -9.27
N LYS A 3 2.93 14.20 -8.17
CA LYS A 3 2.42 13.82 -6.84
C LYS A 3 0.91 13.56 -6.87
N GLU A 4 0.17 14.46 -7.51
CA GLU A 4 -1.30 14.42 -7.60
C GLU A 4 -1.79 13.23 -8.42
N GLU A 5 -1.08 12.87 -9.50
CA GLU A 5 -1.37 11.67 -10.29
C GLU A 5 -1.17 10.41 -9.45
N MET A 6 -0.08 10.33 -8.68
CA MET A 6 0.17 9.19 -7.80
C MET A 6 -0.88 9.06 -6.69
N PHE A 7 -1.35 10.17 -6.12
CA PHE A 7 -2.45 10.14 -5.15
C PHE A 7 -3.74 9.62 -5.75
N LYS A 8 -4.13 10.13 -6.92
CA LYS A 8 -5.33 9.65 -7.63
C LYS A 8 -5.23 8.17 -7.98
N GLU A 9 -4.05 7.68 -8.33
CA GLU A 9 -3.86 6.25 -8.57
C GLU A 9 -3.94 5.41 -7.30
N MET A 10 -3.31 5.84 -6.20
CA MET A 10 -3.41 5.13 -4.92
C MET A 10 -4.85 5.11 -4.39
N GLU A 11 -5.61 6.19 -4.58
CA GLU A 11 -7.05 6.25 -4.24
C GLU A 11 -7.86 5.21 -5.03
N LYS A 12 -7.56 5.03 -6.32
CA LYS A 12 -8.18 3.97 -7.14
C LYS A 12 -7.79 2.56 -6.69
N MET A 13 -6.58 2.37 -6.16
CA MET A 13 -6.10 1.07 -5.66
C MET A 13 -6.66 0.74 -4.27
N ALA A 14 -7.01 1.75 -3.47
CA ALA A 14 -7.38 1.60 -2.06
C ALA A 14 -8.45 0.52 -1.82
N PRO A 15 -9.56 0.43 -2.58
CA PRO A 15 -10.58 -0.60 -2.33
C PRO A 15 -10.06 -2.04 -2.48
N VAL A 16 -9.08 -2.27 -3.35
CA VAL A 16 -8.47 -3.60 -3.54
C VAL A 16 -7.45 -3.89 -2.46
N LEU A 17 -6.67 -2.88 -2.07
CA LEU A 17 -5.68 -2.98 -1.00
C LEU A 17 -6.33 -3.22 0.37
N GLU A 18 -7.38 -2.47 0.70
CA GLU A 18 -8.15 -2.60 1.94
C GLU A 18 -8.79 -4.00 2.06
N ARG A 19 -9.33 -4.53 0.97
CA ARG A 19 -9.84 -5.91 0.92
C ARG A 19 -8.76 -6.97 1.18
N ASN A 20 -7.51 -6.64 0.93
CA ASN A 20 -6.34 -7.47 1.22
C ASN A 20 -5.66 -7.07 2.55
N GLY A 21 -6.32 -6.22 3.36
CA GLY A 21 -5.86 -5.79 4.68
C GLY A 21 -4.75 -4.74 4.67
N VAL A 22 -4.44 -4.11 3.53
CA VAL A 22 -3.38 -3.09 3.42
C VAL A 22 -3.97 -1.70 3.36
N ASP A 23 -3.57 -0.84 4.30
CA ASP A 23 -3.99 0.57 4.35
C ASP A 23 -2.88 1.49 3.82
N ILE A 24 -3.26 2.49 3.03
CA ILE A 24 -2.36 3.55 2.54
C ILE A 24 -2.68 4.88 3.23
N VAL A 25 -1.71 5.45 3.94
CA VAL A 25 -1.87 6.69 4.71
C VAL A 25 -0.99 7.81 4.15
N LEU A 26 -1.59 8.95 3.86
CA LEU A 26 -0.94 10.10 3.27
C LEU A 26 -0.75 11.23 4.28
N GLY A 27 0.45 11.80 4.34
CA GLY A 27 0.77 13.04 5.06
C GLY A 27 0.76 12.95 6.59
N LYS A 28 0.53 11.77 7.17
CA LYS A 28 0.50 11.58 8.63
C LYS A 28 0.98 10.19 9.02
N ARG A 29 1.48 10.08 10.25
CA ARG A 29 1.83 8.80 10.86
C ARG A 29 0.61 8.24 11.59
N ILE A 30 0.10 7.12 11.09
CA ILE A 30 -0.91 6.30 11.76
C ILE A 30 -0.31 4.92 12.02
N PRO A 31 -0.21 4.48 13.30
CA PRO A 31 0.09 3.10 13.62
C PRO A 31 -1.12 2.21 13.31
N GLY A 32 -0.88 1.06 12.69
CA GLY A 32 -1.92 0.12 12.31
C GLY A 32 -1.32 -1.09 11.61
N SER A 33 -1.93 -2.26 11.77
CA SER A 33 -1.45 -3.50 11.15
C SER A 33 -1.49 -3.34 9.63
N PHE A 34 -0.43 -3.78 8.95
CA PHE A 34 -0.30 -3.69 7.49
C PHE A 34 -0.44 -2.28 6.89
N THR A 35 -0.37 -1.23 7.71
CA THR A 35 -0.43 0.16 7.23
C THR A 35 0.87 0.55 6.54
N ARG A 36 0.78 1.24 5.42
CA ARG A 36 1.92 1.87 4.73
C ARG A 36 1.62 3.35 4.59
N GLY A 37 2.61 4.19 4.82
CA GLY A 37 2.35 5.62 4.72
C GLY A 37 3.60 6.46 4.55
N TYR A 38 3.37 7.75 4.40
CA TYR A 38 4.43 8.74 4.39
C TYR A 38 4.00 9.99 5.18
N PHE A 39 4.95 10.68 5.80
CA PHE A 39 4.71 11.93 6.53
C PHE A 39 6.01 12.73 6.64
N PHE A 40 5.90 14.02 6.98
CA PHE A 40 7.06 14.84 7.31
C PHE A 40 7.41 14.65 8.79
N ASN A 41 8.61 14.14 9.07
CA ASN A 41 9.13 13.97 10.42
C ASN A 41 9.81 15.29 10.84
N GLU A 42 9.12 16.08 11.66
CA GLU A 42 9.61 17.39 12.13
C GLU A 42 10.90 17.29 12.95
N GLU A 43 11.08 16.20 13.71
CA GLU A 43 12.28 15.97 14.53
C GLU A 43 13.51 15.73 13.65
N ALA A 44 13.34 14.97 12.56
CA ALA A 44 14.41 14.68 11.61
C ALA A 44 14.57 15.75 10.53
N GLY A 45 13.56 16.60 10.31
CA GLY A 45 13.50 17.52 9.18
C GLY A 45 13.42 16.83 7.81
N LEU A 46 12.90 15.59 7.76
CA LEU A 46 12.88 14.74 6.56
C LEU A 46 11.50 14.12 6.34
N TRP A 47 11.17 13.86 5.08
CA TRP A 47 10.03 13.01 4.71
C TRP A 47 10.37 11.55 4.97
N GLU A 48 9.51 10.88 5.71
CA GLU A 48 9.64 9.48 6.05
C GLU A 48 8.55 8.65 5.38
N VAL A 49 8.95 7.54 4.77
CA VAL A 49 8.05 6.50 4.26
C VAL A 49 8.18 5.30 5.16
N TYR A 50 7.05 4.78 5.64
CA TYR A 50 7.02 3.70 6.60
C TYR A 50 6.09 2.57 6.15
N SER A 51 6.26 1.41 6.78
CA SER A 51 5.29 0.34 6.76
C SER A 51 5.21 -0.35 8.11
N CYS A 52 4.03 -0.81 8.46
CA CYS A 52 3.75 -1.62 9.63
C CYS A 52 3.58 -3.09 9.21
N GLY A 53 4.13 -4.00 10.01
CA GLY A 53 3.87 -5.45 9.88
C GLY A 53 2.51 -5.87 10.44
N GLU A 54 2.29 -7.18 10.53
CA GLU A 54 1.07 -7.77 11.13
C GLU A 54 0.87 -7.32 12.57
N ARG A 55 1.95 -7.30 13.36
CA ARG A 55 1.92 -7.05 14.80
C ARG A 55 2.29 -5.61 15.13
N ASN A 56 2.02 -4.69 14.20
CA ASN A 56 2.40 -3.27 14.29
C ASN A 56 3.92 -3.04 14.33
N GLU A 57 4.74 -3.95 13.80
CA GLU A 57 6.18 -3.71 13.69
C GLU A 57 6.45 -2.54 12.75
N TYR A 58 7.10 -1.49 13.24
CA TYR A 58 7.33 -0.27 12.47
C TYR A 58 8.65 -0.36 11.69
N PHE A 59 8.57 -0.19 10.37
CA PHE A 59 9.74 -0.19 9.50
C PHE A 59 9.82 1.13 8.72
N VAL A 60 10.92 1.85 8.92
CA VAL A 60 11.30 2.96 8.05
C VAL A 60 11.77 2.38 6.71
N ARG A 61 11.12 2.78 5.61
CA ARG A 61 11.39 2.31 4.25
C ARG A 61 12.21 3.29 3.44
N LYS A 62 12.11 4.59 3.76
CA LYS A 62 12.91 5.66 3.18
C LYS A 62 12.82 6.91 4.06
N GLN A 63 13.93 7.64 4.16
CA GLN A 63 13.95 9.04 4.61
C GLN A 63 14.57 9.89 3.49
N THR A 64 14.02 11.07 3.24
CA THR A 64 14.48 11.95 2.15
C THR A 64 14.05 13.40 2.41
N GLY A 65 14.83 14.36 1.88
CA GLY A 65 14.44 15.78 1.91
C GLY A 65 13.34 16.12 0.89
N SER A 66 13.01 15.22 -0.04
CA SER A 66 12.05 15.46 -1.12
C SER A 66 10.72 14.74 -0.87
N GLU A 67 9.63 15.51 -0.76
CA GLU A 67 8.28 14.94 -0.66
C GLU A 67 7.96 14.06 -1.87
N GLN A 68 8.32 14.53 -3.06
CA GLN A 68 8.09 13.80 -4.32
C GLN A 68 8.73 12.41 -4.27
N GLU A 69 9.97 12.31 -3.80
CA GLU A 69 10.65 11.02 -3.68
C GLU A 69 10.00 10.10 -2.65
N ALA A 70 9.46 10.66 -1.56
CA ALA A 70 8.74 9.90 -0.54
C ALA A 70 7.43 9.36 -1.12
N VAL A 71 6.67 10.18 -1.83
CA VAL A 71 5.42 9.78 -2.51
C VAL A 71 5.70 8.73 -3.56
N GLU A 72 6.74 8.87 -4.38
CA GLU A 72 7.13 7.86 -5.37
C GLU A 72 7.43 6.51 -4.73
N LYS A 73 8.13 6.53 -3.58
CA LYS A 73 8.44 5.28 -2.86
C LYS A 73 7.17 4.64 -2.31
N LEU A 74 6.27 5.42 -1.71
CA LEU A 74 4.98 4.92 -1.22
C LEU A 74 4.12 4.36 -2.37
N TYR A 75 4.02 5.09 -3.47
CA TYR A 75 3.29 4.67 -4.67
C TYR A 75 3.79 3.33 -5.21
N ARG A 76 5.12 3.16 -5.33
CA ARG A 76 5.70 1.87 -5.77
C ARG A 76 5.35 0.72 -4.82
N MET A 77 5.33 0.98 -3.51
CA MET A 77 4.91 -0.01 -2.52
C MET A 77 3.42 -0.36 -2.68
N ALA A 78 2.54 0.64 -2.77
CA ALA A 78 1.11 0.44 -2.98
C ALA A 78 0.82 -0.34 -4.27
N LYS A 79 1.48 0.03 -5.37
CA LYS A 79 1.34 -0.63 -6.66
C LYS A 79 1.75 -2.11 -6.61
N TYR A 80 2.88 -2.41 -5.96
CA TYR A 80 3.32 -3.80 -5.78
C TYR A 80 2.29 -4.65 -5.03
N GLU A 81 1.75 -4.11 -3.93
CA GLU A 81 0.71 -4.79 -3.15
C GLU A 81 -0.58 -4.96 -3.94
N TYR A 82 -0.97 -3.94 -4.70
CA TYR A 82 -2.15 -3.95 -5.54
C TYR A 82 -2.07 -5.05 -6.60
N GLU A 83 -0.95 -5.13 -7.33
CA GLU A 83 -0.71 -6.18 -8.32
C GLU A 83 -0.68 -7.59 -7.67
N SER A 84 -0.14 -7.69 -6.45
CA SER A 84 -0.13 -8.94 -5.68
C SER A 84 -1.56 -9.38 -5.31
N ALA A 85 -2.37 -8.45 -4.79
CA ALA A 85 -3.75 -8.68 -4.43
C ALA A 85 -4.60 -9.11 -5.64
N LEU A 86 -4.44 -8.46 -6.79
CA LEU A 86 -5.12 -8.87 -8.03
C LEU A 86 -4.78 -10.31 -8.44
N ARG A 87 -3.50 -10.69 -8.36
CA ARG A 87 -3.06 -12.08 -8.63
C ARG A 87 -3.63 -13.08 -7.63
N HIS A 88 -3.87 -12.67 -6.39
CA HIS A 88 -4.51 -13.54 -5.39
C HIS A 88 -5.99 -13.74 -5.72
N LEU A 89 -6.72 -12.64 -5.93
CA LEU A 89 -8.15 -12.65 -6.25
C LEU A 89 -8.45 -13.47 -7.51
N GLU A 90 -7.62 -13.35 -8.54
CA GLU A 90 -7.78 -14.14 -9.77
C GLU A 90 -7.58 -15.64 -9.52
N ARG A 91 -6.60 -16.03 -8.69
CA ARG A 91 -6.39 -17.42 -8.31
C ARG A 91 -7.56 -17.98 -7.50
N GLU A 92 -8.13 -17.18 -6.60
CA GLU A 92 -9.33 -17.56 -5.84
C GLU A 92 -10.55 -17.74 -6.74
N ARG A 93 -10.73 -16.86 -7.73
CA ARG A 93 -11.81 -16.96 -8.72
C ARG A 93 -11.70 -18.27 -9.50
N GLN A 94 -10.53 -18.57 -10.05
CA GLN A 94 -10.28 -19.81 -10.80
C GLN A 94 -10.50 -21.06 -9.94
N ARG A 95 -10.11 -21.03 -8.66
CA ARG A 95 -10.37 -22.14 -7.72
C ARG A 95 -11.87 -22.35 -7.51
N LYS A 96 -12.64 -21.28 -7.30
CA LYS A 96 -14.10 -21.36 -7.11
C LYS A 96 -14.81 -21.88 -8.37
N GLU A 97 -14.42 -21.43 -9.55
CA GLU A 97 -14.97 -21.92 -10.83
C GLU A 97 -14.73 -23.42 -11.03
N ARG A 98 -13.52 -23.91 -10.73
CA ARG A 98 -13.19 -25.35 -10.82
C ARG A 98 -14.03 -26.19 -9.86
N MET A 99 -14.24 -25.72 -8.63
CA MET A 99 -15.06 -26.44 -7.65
C MET A 99 -16.53 -26.50 -8.08
N GLN A 100 -17.08 -25.41 -8.62
CA GLN A 100 -18.47 -25.38 -9.12
C GLN A 100 -18.67 -26.28 -10.34
N ASN A 101 -17.70 -26.32 -11.26
CA ASN A 101 -17.80 -27.12 -12.48
C ASN A 101 -17.51 -28.62 -12.26
N GLY A 102 -16.74 -28.99 -11.24
CA GLY A 102 -16.51 -30.40 -10.86
C GLY A 102 -17.61 -31.02 -10.00
N GLN A 103 -18.62 -30.24 -9.61
CA GLN A 103 -19.82 -30.69 -8.89
C GLN A 103 -21.05 -30.88 -9.79
N LYS A 104 -20.92 -30.66 -11.11
CA LYS A 104 -21.92 -30.96 -12.14
C LYS A 104 -21.57 -32.26 -12.85
#